data_AF-A0A1S8XY79-F1
#
_entry.id   AF-A0A1S8XY79-F1
#
_cell.length_a   1.000
_cell.length_b   1.000
_cell.length_c   1.000
_cell.angle_alpha   90.00
_cell.angle_beta   90.00
_cell.angle_gamma   90.00
#
_symmetry.space_group_name_H-M   'P 1'
#
loop_
_entity.id
_entity.type
_entity.pdbx_description
1 polymer ?
#
loop_
_entity_poly.entity_id
_entity_poly.type
_entity_poly.pdbx_seq_one_letter_code
_entity_poly.pdbx_strand_id
1 'polypeptide(L)'
;MTAIADGAPWDVVVIDGASRTVCARVAPKYLAPSGLVVLDDTDLATTDPAAAELAAHGLGRLDLWGFKPGVQRMTCTSVFSWDFNHWLLPGPAHHHTR
;
A
#
# COMPACT_ATOMS: atom_id res chain seq x y z
N MET A 1 16.49 0.28 14.69
CA MET A 1 15.62 0.04 13.53
C MET A 1 15.74 1.26 12.65
N THR A 2 16.56 1.17 11.60
CA THR A 2 16.88 2.33 10.75
C THR A 2 15.95 2.29 9.55
N ALA A 3 14.95 3.16 9.54
CA ALA A 3 14.08 3.36 8.40
C ALA A 3 14.83 4.24 7.37
N ILE A 4 15.47 3.55 6.44
CA ILE A 4 16.04 3.87 5.12
C ILE A 4 17.03 5.04 4.98
N ALA A 5 18.24 4.69 4.52
CA ALA A 5 19.39 5.57 4.30
C ALA A 5 19.47 6.20 2.89
N ASP A 6 18.61 5.75 1.95
CA ASP A 6 18.78 6.04 0.51
C ASP A 6 17.82 7.11 -0.06
N GLY A 7 16.84 7.56 0.74
CA GLY A 7 15.95 8.68 0.39
C GLY A 7 14.73 8.33 -0.46
N ALA A 8 13.65 9.09 -0.26
CA ALA A 8 12.38 9.02 -1.00
C ALA A 8 12.44 9.80 -2.33
N PRO A 9 11.50 9.62 -3.28
CA PRO A 9 10.26 8.83 -3.20
C PRO A 9 10.44 7.31 -3.38
N TRP A 10 9.53 6.53 -2.80
CA TRP A 10 9.51 5.06 -2.85
C TRP A 10 8.39 4.55 -3.76
N ASP A 11 8.65 3.50 -4.53
CA ASP A 11 7.62 2.81 -5.32
C ASP A 11 6.66 2.00 -4.44
N VAL A 12 7.15 1.49 -3.31
CA VAL A 12 6.38 0.67 -2.38
C VAL A 12 6.65 1.11 -0.95
N VAL A 13 5.59 1.39 -0.20
CA VAL A 13 5.65 1.60 1.25
C VAL A 13 4.82 0.51 1.93
N VAL A 14 5.42 -0.23 2.87
CA VAL A 14 4.71 -1.25 3.64
C VAL A 14 4.46 -0.76 5.06
N ILE A 15 3.21 -0.82 5.50
CA ILE A 15 2.78 -0.45 6.84
C ILE A 15 2.26 -1.70 7.56
N ASP A 16 3.10 -2.22 8.43
CA ASP A 16 2.79 -3.30 9.37
C ASP A 16 3.28 -2.89 10.77
N GLY A 17 2.40 -3.00 11.78
CA GLY A 17 2.71 -2.66 13.17
C GLY A 17 1.73 -1.71 13.87
N ALA A 18 1.99 -1.41 15.15
CA ALA A 18 1.01 -0.73 16.00
C ALA A 18 0.70 0.73 15.63
N SER A 19 1.62 1.43 14.95
CA SER A 19 1.48 2.86 14.62
C SER A 19 0.90 3.13 13.22
N ARG A 20 0.07 2.21 12.69
CA ARG A 20 -0.49 2.25 11.33
C ARG A 20 -1.04 3.62 10.92
N THR A 21 -1.82 4.30 11.77
CA THR A 21 -2.40 5.61 11.46
C THR A 21 -1.35 6.69 11.27
N VAL A 22 -0.32 6.72 12.12
CA VAL A 22 0.77 7.71 12.01
C VAL A 22 1.57 7.46 10.74
N CYS A 23 1.88 6.20 10.44
CA CYS A 23 2.57 5.83 9.20
C CYS A 23 1.74 6.20 7.96
N ALA A 24 0.44 5.90 7.97
CA ALA A 24 -0.48 6.17 6.86
C ALA A 24 -0.62 7.65 6.54
N ARG A 25 -0.62 8.53 7.55
CA ARG A 25 -0.63 9.99 7.36
C ARG A 25 0.65 10.53 6.72
N VAL A 26 1.77 9.84 6.92
CA VAL A 26 3.10 10.31 6.47
C VAL A 26 3.50 9.69 5.13
N ALA A 27 3.13 8.43 4.89
CA ALA A 27 3.56 7.64 3.74
C ALA A 27 3.31 8.33 2.38
N PRO A 28 2.14 8.95 2.10
CA PRO A 28 1.89 9.60 0.81
C PRO A 28 2.89 10.71 0.43
N LYS A 29 3.55 11.34 1.42
CA LYS A 29 4.56 12.39 1.18
C LYS A 29 5.87 11.85 0.59
N TYR A 30 6.09 10.54 0.74
CA TYR A 30 7.30 9.86 0.34
C TYR A 30 7.04 8.78 -0.71
N LEU A 31 5.82 8.72 -1.26
CA LEU A 31 5.44 7.75 -2.27
C LEU A 31 5.68 8.33 -3.67
N ALA A 32 6.24 7.53 -4.58
CA ALA A 32 6.39 7.90 -5.98
C ALA A 32 5.01 8.07 -6.63
N PRO A 33 4.86 8.87 -7.71
CA PRO A 33 3.56 9.11 -8.34
C PRO A 33 2.79 7.85 -8.76
N SER A 34 3.50 6.78 -9.13
CA SER A 34 2.94 5.47 -9.45
C SER A 34 3.05 4.45 -8.30
N GLY A 35 3.50 4.89 -7.12
CA GLY A 35 3.77 4.01 -6.01
C GLY A 35 2.52 3.47 -5.32
N LEU A 36 2.70 2.44 -4.52
CA LEU A 36 1.65 1.80 -3.73
C LEU A 36 1.99 1.74 -2.24
N VAL A 37 0.96 1.81 -1.41
CA VAL A 37 1.05 1.54 0.04
C VAL A 37 0.39 0.20 0.31
N VAL A 38 1.11 -0.73 0.95
CA VAL A 38 0.53 -1.96 1.50
C VAL A 38 0.21 -1.73 2.96
N LEU A 39 -1.05 -1.90 3.35
CA LEU A 39 -1.52 -1.77 4.73
C LEU A 39 -2.02 -3.13 5.23
N ASP A 40 -1.32 -3.70 6.22
CA ASP A 40 -1.68 -4.99 6.80
C ASP A 40 -2.80 -4.90 7.86
N ASP A 41 -3.54 -6.00 8.02
CA ASP A 41 -4.63 -6.18 8.99
C ASP A 41 -5.74 -5.10 8.88
N THR A 42 -6.15 -4.80 7.65
CA THR A 42 -7.22 -3.84 7.31
C THR A 42 -8.64 -4.34 7.55
N ASP A 43 -8.79 -5.59 8.00
CA ASP A 43 -10.04 -6.12 8.56
C ASP A 43 -10.29 -5.68 10.01
N LEU A 44 -9.27 -5.12 10.70
CA LEU A 44 -9.39 -4.68 12.08
C LEU A 44 -9.89 -3.24 12.18
N ALA A 45 -10.88 -3.00 13.04
CA ALA A 45 -11.39 -1.65 13.31
C ALA A 45 -10.31 -0.67 13.81
N THR A 46 -9.25 -1.19 14.45
CA THR A 46 -8.08 -0.38 14.85
C THR A 46 -7.27 0.16 13.66
N THR A 47 -7.43 -0.43 12.48
CA THR A 47 -6.75 -0.05 11.25
C THR A 47 -7.57 0.94 10.41
N ASP A 48 -8.89 1.08 10.67
CA ASP A 48 -9.77 1.99 9.94
C ASP A 48 -9.25 3.44 9.86
N PRO A 49 -8.70 4.04 10.94
CA PRO A 49 -8.16 5.40 10.84
C PRO A 49 -6.96 5.50 9.89
N ALA A 50 -6.16 4.44 9.76
CA ALA A 50 -5.04 4.42 8.82
C ALA A 50 -5.53 4.36 7.36
N ALA A 51 -6.54 3.53 7.09
CA ALA A 51 -7.18 3.48 5.78
C ALA A 51 -7.83 4.83 5.42
N ALA A 52 -8.46 5.50 6.39
CA ALA A 52 -9.04 6.83 6.20
C ALA A 52 -8.00 7.90 5.88
N GLU A 53 -6.83 7.88 6.53
CA GLU A 53 -5.72 8.79 6.21
C GLU A 53 -5.25 8.60 4.75
N LEU A 54 -5.03 7.36 4.30
CA LEU A 54 -4.64 7.08 2.91
C LEU A 54 -5.72 7.52 1.91
N ALA A 55 -6.99 7.27 2.19
CA ALA A 55 -8.10 7.72 1.36
C ALA A 55 -8.22 9.25 1.30
N ALA A 56 -8.00 9.96 2.42
CA ALA A 56 -7.99 11.42 2.47
C ALA A 56 -6.86 12.04 1.61
N HIS A 57 -5.80 11.28 1.35
CA HIS A 57 -4.74 11.63 0.40
C HIS A 57 -5.04 11.24 -1.07
N GLY A 58 -6.26 10.77 -1.35
CA GLY A 58 -6.73 10.44 -2.69
C GLY A 58 -6.26 9.09 -3.23
N LEU A 59 -5.69 8.22 -2.39
CA LEU A 59 -5.34 6.88 -2.81
C LEU A 59 -6.60 6.01 -2.88
N GLY A 60 -6.82 5.34 -4.01
CA GLY A 60 -7.80 4.27 -4.14
C GLY A 60 -7.37 3.04 -3.35
N ARG A 61 -8.32 2.18 -2.99
CA ARG A 61 -8.11 0.98 -2.16
C ARG A 61 -8.45 -0.30 -2.93
N LEU A 62 -7.61 -1.31 -2.81
CA LEU A 62 -7.85 -2.67 -3.29
C LEU A 62 -7.65 -3.66 -2.15
N ASP A 63 -8.69 -4.41 -1.82
CA ASP A 63 -8.70 -5.38 -0.72
C ASP A 63 -8.23 -6.76 -1.18
N LEU A 64 -7.30 -7.34 -0.42
CA LEU A 64 -6.81 -8.71 -0.62
C LEU A 64 -7.21 -9.56 0.59
N TRP A 65 -8.33 -10.27 0.45
CA TRP A 65 -8.83 -11.18 1.46
C TRP A 65 -8.17 -12.56 1.33
N GLY A 66 -7.69 -13.11 2.45
CA GLY A 66 -7.09 -14.44 2.47
C GLY A 66 -6.97 -15.03 3.88
N PHE A 67 -6.52 -16.27 3.96
CA PHE A 67 -6.17 -16.90 5.23
C PHE A 67 -4.76 -16.47 5.66
N LYS A 68 -4.64 -15.91 6.86
CA LYS A 68 -3.34 -15.62 7.48
C LYS A 68 -2.74 -16.90 8.05
N PRO A 69 -1.49 -17.27 7.73
CA PRO A 69 -0.85 -18.46 8.28
C PRO A 69 -0.93 -18.48 9.82
N GLY A 70 -1.37 -19.61 10.38
CA GLY A 70 -1.52 -19.77 11.83
C GLY A 70 -2.76 -19.10 12.44
N VAL A 71 -3.62 -18.46 11.62
CA VAL A 71 -4.85 -17.79 12.06
C VAL A 71 -6.04 -18.45 11.37
N GLN A 72 -6.98 -18.99 12.14
CA GLN A 72 -8.17 -19.66 11.63
C GLN A 72 -9.31 -18.69 11.31
N ARG A 73 -8.98 -17.55 10.67
CA ARG A 73 -9.97 -16.60 10.14
C ARG A 73 -9.43 -15.94 8.88
N MET A 74 -10.36 -15.44 8.07
CA MET A 74 -10.02 -14.53 6.97
C MET A 74 -9.50 -13.22 7.55
N THR A 75 -8.44 -12.70 6.96
CA THR A 75 -7.90 -11.37 7.23
C THR A 75 -7.82 -10.61 5.91
N CYS A 76 -7.67 -9.29 5.99
CA CYS A 76 -7.54 -8.44 4.82
C CYS A 76 -6.26 -7.63 4.88
N THR A 77 -5.43 -7.74 3.85
CA THR A 77 -4.37 -6.77 3.58
C THR A 77 -4.85 -5.91 2.42
N SER A 78 -4.79 -4.59 2.53
CA SER A 78 -5.22 -3.71 1.44
C SER A 78 -4.03 -3.02 0.79
N VAL A 79 -4.10 -2.83 -0.52
CA VAL A 79 -3.17 -2.01 -1.29
C VAL A 79 -3.84 -0.68 -1.61
N PHE A 80 -3.09 0.41 -1.51
CA PHE A 80 -3.53 1.75 -1.83
C PHE A 80 -2.65 2.37 -2.92
N SER A 81 -3.24 3.03 -3.91
CA SER A 81 -2.50 3.70 -4.99
C SER A 81 -3.31 4.85 -5.59
N TRP A 82 -2.63 5.86 -6.14
CA TRP A 82 -3.27 6.88 -6.99
C TRP A 82 -3.64 6.35 -8.37
N ASP A 83 -2.87 5.36 -8.87
CA ASP A 83 -3.07 4.78 -10.18
C ASP A 83 -2.74 3.27 -10.18
N PHE A 84 -3.78 2.44 -10.08
CA PHE A 84 -3.63 0.99 -10.22
C PHE A 84 -3.33 0.54 -11.65
N ASN A 85 -3.67 1.34 -12.67
CA ASN A 85 -3.46 0.93 -14.07
C ASN A 85 -1.98 0.78 -14.39
N HIS A 86 -1.11 1.59 -13.75
CA HIS A 86 0.34 1.44 -13.86
C HIS A 86 0.84 0.02 -13.55
N TRP A 87 0.17 -0.69 -12.62
CA TRP A 87 0.56 -2.03 -12.16
C TRP A 87 -0.26 -3.16 -12.76
N LEU A 88 -1.54 -2.90 -13.07
CA LEU A 88 -2.49 -3.93 -13.50
C LEU A 88 -2.58 -4.07 -15.01
N LEU A 89 -2.26 -3.03 -15.78
CA LEU A 89 -2.29 -3.09 -17.23
C LEU A 89 -0.92 -3.46 -17.79
N PRO A 90 -0.86 -4.25 -18.88
CA PRO A 90 0.38 -4.46 -19.59
C PRO A 90 0.96 -3.11 -20.04
N GLY A 91 2.27 -2.91 -19.81
CA GLY A 91 2.99 -1.74 -20.29
C GLY A 91 2.90 -1.62 -21.82
N PRO A 92 3.21 -0.44 -22.40
CA PRO A 92 3.25 -0.29 -23.85
C PRO A 92 4.13 -1.40 -24.43
N ALA A 93 3.57 -2.17 -25.37
CA ALA A 93 4.27 -3.29 -25.98
C ALA A 93 5.63 -2.81 -26.47
N HIS A 94 6.71 -3.27 -25.83
CA HIS A 94 8.04 -3.04 -26.37
C HIS A 94 8.09 -3.78 -27.69
N HIS A 95 7.94 -3.05 -28.80
CA HIS A 95 8.23 -3.55 -30.12
C HIS A 95 9.72 -3.89 -30.14
N HIS A 96 10.06 -5.12 -29.79
CA HIS A 96 11.37 -5.69 -30.09
C HIS A 96 11.49 -5.73 -31.60
N THR A 97 12.05 -4.66 -32.15
CA THR A 97 12.59 -4.63 -33.51
C THR A 97 13.73 -5.64 -33.50
N ARG A 98 13.48 -6.78 -34.14
CA ARG A 98 14.54 -7.71 -34.56
C ARG A 98 15.32 -7.10 -35.72
#